data_AF-A0A9N7NKG5-F1
#
_entry.id   AF-A0A9N7NKG5-F1
#
_cell.length_a   1.000
_cell.length_b   1.000
_cell.length_c   1.000
_cell.angle_alpha   90.00
_cell.angle_beta   90.00
_cell.angle_gamma   90.00
#
_symmetry.space_group_name_H-M   'P 1'
#
loop_
_entity.id
_entity.type
_entity.pdbx_description
1 polymer ?
#
loop_
_entity_poly.entity_id
_entity_poly.type
_entity_poly.pdbx_seq_one_letter_code
_entity_poly.pdbx_strand_id
1 'polypeptide(L)'
;DGQAHTCRWKVDSKASKASSVALDGYWRQLDNLEASDVVWTPYGEDVHVTCPRTLYYGWLQYRDICEPYMPARVMRQVGMVQTIPPTILHPTKVTRSQGKHNYKLDFPLISASDGWKTFPILGSVNILHYTPVTSDDAGATHTDYMEWYQKYSHPFVLPPERRTIETTKASTCLVPIS
;
A
#
# COMPACT_ATOMS: atom_id res chain seq x y z
N ASP A 1 3.60 -25.58 15.02
CA ASP A 1 2.21 -25.67 15.52
C ASP A 1 1.30 -24.73 14.74
N GLY A 2 0.58 -25.28 13.76
CA GLY A 2 -0.11 -24.53 12.70
C GLY A 2 -1.47 -23.95 13.09
N GLN A 3 -1.56 -23.14 14.15
CA GLN A 3 -2.75 -22.31 14.36
C GLN A 3 -2.74 -21.13 13.40
N ALA A 4 -3.88 -20.87 12.76
CA ALA A 4 -4.07 -19.66 11.96
C ALA A 4 -4.03 -18.45 12.90
N HIS A 5 -2.97 -17.65 12.82
CA HIS A 5 -2.83 -16.38 13.55
C HIS A 5 -3.74 -15.26 13.00
N THR A 6 -4.47 -15.53 11.92
CA THR A 6 -5.41 -14.60 11.32
C THR A 6 -6.82 -15.19 11.38
N CYS A 7 -7.67 -14.57 12.19
CA CYS A 7 -9.09 -14.86 12.21
C CYS A 7 -9.78 -14.08 11.09
N ARG A 8 -10.59 -14.78 10.28
CA ARG A 8 -11.53 -14.11 9.38
C ARG A 8 -12.49 -13.29 10.24
N TRP A 9 -12.58 -11.98 10.01
CA TRP A 9 -13.59 -11.14 10.62
C TRP A 9 -14.97 -11.76 10.39
N LYS A 10 -15.52 -12.39 11.43
CA LYS A 10 -16.87 -12.95 11.39
C LYS A 10 -17.83 -11.79 11.58
N VAL A 11 -18.12 -11.10 10.49
CA VAL A 11 -19.31 -10.25 10.45
C VAL A 11 -20.48 -11.21 10.50
N ASP A 12 -21.11 -11.28 11.67
CA ASP A 12 -22.28 -12.11 11.89
C ASP A 12 -23.30 -11.80 10.78
N SER A 13 -23.85 -12.80 10.09
CA SER A 13 -24.67 -12.58 8.89
C SER A 13 -26.00 -11.84 9.17
N LYS A 14 -26.32 -11.63 10.46
CA LYS A 14 -27.39 -10.75 10.94
C LYS A 14 -26.98 -9.28 11.08
N ALA A 15 -25.69 -8.96 10.97
CA ALA A 15 -25.13 -7.62 10.93
C ALA A 15 -25.16 -7.00 9.51
N SER A 16 -26.15 -7.38 8.69
CA SER A 16 -26.46 -6.68 7.43
C SER A 16 -26.88 -5.22 7.65
N LYS A 17 -26.99 -4.80 8.91
CA LYS A 17 -26.80 -3.44 9.39
C LYS A 17 -25.97 -3.52 10.66
N ALA A 18 -24.65 -3.36 10.58
CA ALA A 18 -23.89 -3.08 11.79
C ALA A 18 -24.48 -1.79 12.37
N SER A 19 -25.20 -1.90 13.50
CA SER A 19 -25.67 -0.72 14.23
C SER A 19 -24.44 0.14 14.55
N SER A 20 -24.63 1.46 14.66
CA SER A 20 -23.55 2.36 15.10
C SER A 20 -22.82 1.83 16.34
N VAL A 21 -23.54 1.13 17.22
CA VAL A 21 -23.02 0.46 18.42
C VAL A 21 -22.03 -0.68 18.12
N ALA A 22 -22.28 -1.50 17.10
CA ALA A 22 -21.38 -2.58 16.71
C ALA A 22 -20.10 -2.02 16.05
N LEU A 23 -20.24 -0.97 15.23
CA LEU A 23 -19.11 -0.25 14.67
C LEU A 23 -18.27 0.39 15.79
N ASP A 24 -18.90 1.13 16.70
CA ASP A 24 -18.22 1.72 17.87
C ASP A 24 -17.47 0.68 18.70
N GLY A 25 -18.03 -0.53 18.83
CA GLY A 25 -17.35 -1.65 19.49
C GLY A 25 -16.05 -2.03 18.78
N TYR A 26 -16.06 -2.16 17.46
CA TYR A 26 -14.86 -2.45 16.68
C TYR A 26 -13.85 -1.30 16.69
N TRP A 27 -14.31 -0.04 16.61
CA TRP A 27 -13.44 1.13 16.73
C TRP A 27 -12.71 1.14 18.06
N ARG A 28 -13.41 0.93 19.18
CA ARG A 28 -12.77 0.84 20.50
C ARG A 28 -11.78 -0.31 20.60
N GLN A 29 -12.07 -1.46 19.97
CA GLN A 29 -11.13 -2.57 19.94
C GLN A 29 -9.87 -2.21 19.15
N LEU A 30 -10.00 -1.56 18.00
CA LEU A 30 -8.87 -1.10 17.19
C LEU A 30 -8.06 -0.01 17.91
N ASP A 31 -8.74 0.95 18.53
CA ASP A 31 -8.10 2.06 19.25
C ASP A 31 -7.35 1.57 20.50
N ASN A 32 -7.77 0.44 21.08
CA ASN A 32 -7.14 -0.19 22.23
C ASN A 32 -6.11 -1.26 21.86
N LEU A 33 -5.83 -1.51 20.57
CA LEU A 33 -4.79 -2.45 20.18
C LEU A 33 -3.42 -1.92 20.61
N GLU A 34 -2.71 -2.70 21.41
CA GLU A 34 -1.32 -2.45 21.73
C GLU A 34 -0.40 -3.06 20.66
N ALA A 35 0.86 -2.62 20.61
CA ALA A 35 1.83 -3.15 19.66
C ALA A 35 2.04 -4.67 19.82
N SER A 36 1.83 -5.23 21.01
CA SER A 36 1.89 -6.67 21.27
C SER A 36 0.71 -7.45 20.70
N ASP A 37 -0.42 -6.79 20.45
CA ASP A 37 -1.63 -7.44 19.93
C ASP A 37 -1.57 -7.61 18.40
N VAL A 38 -0.63 -6.94 17.75
CA VAL A 38 -0.45 -6.96 16.30
C VAL A 38 0.65 -7.94 15.92
N VAL A 39 0.32 -8.94 15.10
CA VAL A 39 1.32 -9.78 14.45
C VAL A 39 1.93 -8.97 13.30
N TRP A 40 3.09 -8.35 13.57
CA TRP A 40 3.82 -7.52 12.60
C TRP A 40 4.46 -8.32 11.46
N THR A 41 4.70 -9.61 11.69
CA THR A 41 5.30 -10.54 10.73
C THR A 41 4.32 -11.69 10.40
N PRO A 42 3.15 -11.40 9.80
CA PRO A 42 2.10 -12.41 9.59
C PRO A 42 2.51 -13.53 8.62
N TYR A 43 3.60 -13.33 7.88
CA TYR A 43 4.17 -14.30 6.96
C TYR A 43 5.39 -15.03 7.54
N GLY A 44 5.79 -14.72 8.79
CA GLY A 44 7.02 -15.19 9.43
C GLY A 44 8.17 -14.18 9.32
N GLU A 45 9.28 -14.48 9.99
CA GLU A 45 10.56 -13.78 9.83
C GLU A 45 11.21 -14.16 8.50
N ASP A 46 12.01 -13.28 7.93
CA ASP A 46 12.83 -13.55 6.73
C ASP A 46 12.07 -14.13 5.53
N VAL A 47 10.79 -13.77 5.36
CA VAL A 47 9.97 -14.14 4.18
C VAL A 47 10.64 -13.72 2.86
N HIS A 48 11.54 -12.76 2.94
CA HIS A 48 12.35 -12.30 1.83
C HIS A 48 13.42 -13.27 1.36
N VAL A 49 13.81 -14.19 2.22
CA VAL A 49 14.73 -15.28 1.92
C VAL A 49 14.00 -16.50 1.37
N THR A 50 12.79 -16.79 1.89
CA THR A 50 12.08 -18.04 1.60
C THR A 50 11.16 -17.98 0.38
N CYS A 51 10.65 -16.80 0.01
CA CYS A 51 9.73 -16.64 -1.11
C CYS A 51 10.41 -15.89 -2.27
N PRO A 52 10.51 -16.48 -3.47
CA PRO A 52 11.02 -15.79 -4.65
C PRO A 52 10.19 -14.53 -4.94
N ARG A 53 10.84 -13.38 -4.95
CA ARG A 53 10.16 -12.11 -5.20
C ARG A 53 10.48 -11.62 -6.59
N THR A 54 9.42 -11.23 -7.30
CA THR A 54 9.61 -10.57 -8.57
C THR A 54 10.01 -9.13 -8.34
N LEU A 55 11.12 -8.72 -8.95
CA LEU A 55 11.51 -7.32 -9.04
C LEU A 55 10.88 -6.65 -10.26
N TYR A 56 9.89 -7.29 -10.90
CA TYR A 56 9.17 -6.71 -12.02
C TYR A 56 8.70 -5.29 -11.67
N TYR A 57 8.85 -4.36 -12.61
CA TYR A 57 8.39 -2.99 -12.48
C TYR A 57 7.59 -2.66 -13.73
N GLY A 58 6.29 -2.41 -13.57
CA GLY A 58 5.43 -2.15 -14.71
C GLY A 58 3.98 -2.48 -14.41
N TRP A 59 3.21 -2.82 -15.45
CA TRP A 59 1.79 -3.12 -15.34
C TRP A 59 1.57 -4.63 -15.23
N LEU A 60 0.74 -5.08 -14.31
CA LEU A 60 0.23 -6.44 -14.28
C LEU A 60 -1.18 -6.45 -14.83
N GLN A 61 -1.42 -7.25 -15.87
CA GLN A 61 -2.74 -7.39 -16.46
C GLN A 61 -3.31 -8.78 -16.21
N TYR A 62 -4.52 -8.83 -15.67
CA TYR A 62 -5.33 -10.03 -15.60
C TYR A 62 -6.73 -9.70 -16.13
N ARG A 63 -7.06 -10.26 -17.31
CA ARG A 63 -8.30 -9.96 -18.04
C ARG A 63 -8.45 -8.46 -18.31
N ASP A 64 -9.50 -7.85 -17.81
CA ASP A 64 -9.83 -6.43 -17.91
C ASP A 64 -9.26 -5.58 -16.76
N ILE A 65 -8.61 -6.22 -15.78
CA ILE A 65 -7.95 -5.55 -14.66
C ILE A 65 -6.48 -5.36 -14.99
N CYS A 66 -5.99 -4.14 -14.81
CA CYS A 66 -4.58 -3.80 -14.99
C CYS A 66 -4.15 -2.90 -13.85
N GLU A 67 -3.16 -3.36 -13.08
CA GLU A 67 -2.68 -2.69 -11.87
C GLU A 67 -1.17 -2.44 -11.98
N PRO A 68 -0.68 -1.27 -11.55
CA PRO A 68 0.75 -1.00 -11.54
C PRO A 68 1.42 -1.81 -10.43
N TYR A 69 2.37 -2.64 -10.81
CA TYR A 69 3.26 -3.35 -9.89
C TYR A 69 4.59 -2.62 -9.79
N MET A 70 4.81 -2.04 -8.61
CA MET A 70 5.95 -1.16 -8.33
C MET A 70 6.63 -1.59 -7.02
N PRO A 71 7.53 -2.59 -7.04
CA PRO A 71 8.14 -3.13 -5.82
C PRO A 71 9.00 -2.09 -5.08
N ALA A 72 9.47 -1.05 -5.77
CA ALA A 72 10.09 0.14 -5.17
C ALA A 72 9.21 0.84 -4.10
N ARG A 73 7.89 0.62 -4.11
CA ARG A 73 6.97 1.17 -3.12
C ARG A 73 6.80 0.29 -1.87
N VAL A 74 7.34 -0.93 -1.89
CA VAL A 74 7.22 -1.93 -0.82
C VAL A 74 8.59 -2.58 -0.55
N MET A 75 9.65 -1.76 -0.47
CA MET A 75 11.03 -2.22 -0.34
C MET A 75 11.27 -3.09 0.91
N ARG A 76 10.56 -2.80 2.00
CA ARG A 76 10.64 -3.63 3.22
C ARG A 76 10.21 -5.06 2.98
N GLN A 77 9.23 -5.27 2.09
CA GLN A 77 8.84 -6.62 1.73
C GLN A 77 10.07 -7.31 1.16
N VAL A 78 10.72 -6.75 0.12
CA VAL A 78 11.96 -7.27 -0.52
C VAL A 78 13.23 -7.27 0.35
N GLY A 79 13.14 -6.98 1.65
CA GLY A 79 14.30 -7.00 2.56
C GLY A 79 15.22 -5.79 2.42
N MET A 80 14.70 -4.67 1.91
CA MET A 80 15.45 -3.45 1.65
C MET A 80 14.84 -2.27 2.43
N VAL A 81 15.70 -1.32 2.81
CA VAL A 81 15.32 -0.10 3.52
C VAL A 81 14.32 0.68 2.68
N GLN A 82 13.22 1.14 3.29
CA GLN A 82 12.22 1.88 2.54
C GLN A 82 12.71 3.30 2.22
N THR A 83 12.81 3.59 0.92
CA THR A 83 13.06 4.94 0.42
C THR A 83 11.73 5.63 0.06
N ILE A 84 11.79 6.93 -0.23
CA ILE A 84 10.66 7.65 -0.82
C ILE A 84 10.29 6.92 -2.13
N PRO A 85 9.04 6.49 -2.28
CA PRO A 85 8.63 5.71 -3.43
C PRO A 85 8.51 6.58 -4.69
N PRO A 86 8.85 6.05 -5.89
CA PRO A 86 8.65 6.77 -7.14
C PRO A 86 7.16 7.01 -7.39
N THR A 87 6.79 8.09 -8.09
CA THR A 87 5.39 8.42 -8.44
C THR A 87 4.65 7.22 -9.04
N ILE A 88 3.41 7.00 -8.61
CA ILE A 88 2.58 5.88 -9.07
C ILE A 88 2.45 5.93 -10.59
N LEU A 89 2.58 4.78 -11.25
CA LEU A 89 2.29 4.67 -12.68
C LEU A 89 0.80 4.98 -12.90
N HIS A 90 0.52 6.02 -13.67
CA HIS A 90 -0.86 6.42 -13.98
C HIS A 90 -1.30 5.89 -15.34
N PRO A 91 -2.58 5.47 -15.48
CA PRO A 91 -3.15 5.16 -16.78
C PRO A 91 -3.14 6.42 -17.66
N THR A 92 -2.94 6.24 -18.96
CA THR A 92 -2.86 7.34 -19.94
C THR A 92 -4.17 8.11 -20.04
N LYS A 93 -5.30 7.41 -19.92
CA LYS A 93 -6.62 8.06 -19.93
C LYS A 93 -7.57 7.35 -19.00
N VAL A 94 -8.37 8.12 -18.28
CA VAL A 94 -9.47 7.62 -17.45
C VAL A 94 -10.75 8.21 -17.99
N THR A 95 -11.68 7.37 -18.43
CA THR A 95 -12.99 7.79 -18.90
C THR A 95 -14.07 7.16 -18.05
N ARG A 96 -15.00 7.98 -17.55
CA ARG A 96 -16.20 7.51 -16.87
C ARG A 96 -17.40 7.75 -17.78
N SER A 97 -18.07 6.68 -18.18
CA SER A 97 -19.33 6.80 -18.92
C SER A 97 -20.39 7.43 -18.02
N GLN A 98 -21.09 8.46 -18.52
CA GLN A 98 -22.25 9.00 -17.80
C GLN A 98 -23.26 7.88 -17.54
N GLY A 99 -23.81 7.84 -16.31
CA GLY A 99 -24.76 6.82 -15.88
C GLY A 99 -24.18 5.43 -15.55
N LYS A 100 -22.85 5.22 -15.69
CA LYS A 100 -22.20 3.96 -15.28
C LYS A 100 -21.25 4.18 -14.10
N HIS A 101 -21.14 3.16 -13.26
CA HIS A 101 -20.21 3.11 -12.13
C HIS A 101 -18.80 2.64 -12.52
N ASN A 102 -18.58 2.30 -13.78
CA ASN A 102 -17.32 1.73 -14.25
C ASN A 102 -16.43 2.82 -14.86
N TYR A 103 -15.15 2.78 -14.51
CA TYR A 103 -14.10 3.54 -15.16
C TYR A 103 -13.53 2.70 -16.30
N LYS A 104 -13.40 3.30 -17.48
CA LYS A 104 -12.60 2.74 -18.58
C LYS A 104 -11.24 3.41 -18.55
N LEU A 105 -10.21 2.60 -18.38
CA LEU A 105 -8.82 3.01 -18.31
C LEU A 105 -8.16 2.67 -19.64
N ASP A 106 -7.55 3.66 -20.28
CA ASP A 106 -6.62 3.43 -21.39
C ASP A 106 -5.20 3.46 -20.81
N PHE A 107 -4.45 2.40 -21.03
CA PHE A 107 -3.08 2.24 -20.55
C PHE A 107 -2.07 2.57 -21.66
N PRO A 108 -0.81 2.90 -21.32
CA PRO A 108 0.24 3.09 -22.32
C PRO A 108 0.37 1.87 -23.24
N LEU A 109 0.75 2.10 -24.50
CA LEU A 109 0.90 1.05 -25.53
C LEU A 109 1.87 -0.06 -25.08
N ILE A 110 2.87 0.30 -24.27
CA ILE A 110 3.73 -0.63 -23.52
C ILE A 110 2.93 -1.18 -22.33
N SER A 111 1.91 -1.97 -22.64
CA SER A 111 1.08 -2.65 -21.65
C SER A 111 1.88 -3.80 -20.99
N ALA A 112 1.27 -4.45 -19.98
CA ALA A 112 1.83 -5.58 -19.26
C ALA A 112 2.48 -6.65 -20.16
N SER A 113 1.91 -6.90 -21.35
CA SER A 113 2.43 -7.90 -22.29
C SER A 113 3.82 -7.58 -22.82
N ASP A 114 4.14 -6.31 -23.04
CA ASP A 114 5.45 -5.90 -23.58
C ASP A 114 6.45 -5.61 -22.47
N GLY A 115 5.96 -5.09 -21.33
CA GLY A 115 6.77 -4.98 -20.11
C GLY A 115 7.25 -6.35 -19.61
N TRP A 116 6.38 -7.36 -19.59
CA TRP A 116 6.76 -8.71 -19.15
C TRP A 116 7.78 -9.37 -20.09
N LYS A 117 7.65 -9.20 -21.42
CA LYS A 117 8.63 -9.73 -22.38
C LYS A 117 10.03 -9.14 -22.21
N THR A 118 10.13 -7.94 -21.67
CA THR A 118 11.41 -7.24 -21.43
C THR A 118 11.94 -7.45 -20.02
N PHE A 119 11.23 -8.19 -19.16
CA PHE A 119 11.71 -8.63 -17.85
C PHE A 119 12.68 -9.83 -18.00
N PRO A 120 13.80 -9.89 -17.25
CA PRO A 120 14.22 -8.94 -16.21
C PRO A 120 15.08 -7.75 -16.71
N ILE A 121 15.36 -7.65 -18.01
CA ILE A 121 16.39 -6.73 -18.55
C ILE A 121 16.01 -5.24 -18.41
N LEU A 122 14.79 -4.85 -18.76
CA LEU A 122 14.34 -3.43 -18.73
C LEU A 122 13.17 -3.18 -17.77
N GLY A 123 12.38 -4.22 -17.49
CA GLY A 123 11.18 -4.14 -16.65
C GLY A 123 11.42 -4.58 -15.21
N SER A 124 12.61 -4.35 -14.63
CA SER A 124 12.90 -4.73 -13.24
C SER A 124 13.50 -3.60 -12.41
N VAL A 125 13.20 -3.58 -11.12
CA VAL A 125 13.88 -2.73 -10.15
C VAL A 125 15.29 -3.26 -9.93
N ASN A 126 16.28 -2.39 -10.15
CA ASN A 126 17.65 -2.70 -9.80
C ASN A 126 17.85 -2.59 -8.28
N ILE A 127 17.79 -3.73 -7.61
CA ILE A 127 17.90 -3.80 -6.15
C ILE A 127 19.27 -3.41 -5.62
N LEU A 128 20.32 -3.45 -6.45
CA LEU A 128 21.69 -3.07 -6.05
C LEU A 128 21.83 -1.58 -5.72
N HIS A 129 20.86 -0.75 -6.11
CA HIS A 129 20.82 0.66 -5.74
C HIS A 129 20.18 0.92 -4.37
N TYR A 130 19.75 -0.12 -3.66
CA TYR A 130 19.07 -0.01 -2.37
C TYR A 130 19.89 -0.63 -1.25
N THR A 131 19.70 -0.10 -0.04
CA THR A 131 20.34 -0.62 1.17
C THR A 131 19.53 -1.79 1.72
N PRO A 132 20.15 -2.96 1.97
CA PRO A 132 19.50 -4.06 2.68
C PRO A 132 19.12 -3.68 4.11
N VAL A 133 18.01 -4.22 4.58
CA VAL A 133 17.63 -4.16 6.00
C VAL A 133 18.53 -5.10 6.80
N THR A 134 19.01 -4.66 7.96
CA THR A 134 19.72 -5.51 8.91
C THR A 134 18.73 -6.14 9.89
N SER A 135 19.07 -7.29 10.46
CA SER A 135 18.25 -7.96 11.50
C SER A 135 17.93 -7.06 12.68
N ASP A 136 18.85 -6.14 12.99
CA ASP A 136 18.78 -5.30 14.18
C ASP A 136 17.87 -4.08 13.99
N ASP A 137 17.51 -3.75 12.75
CA ASP A 137 16.63 -2.62 12.42
C ASP A 137 15.70 -2.95 11.25
N ALA A 138 14.79 -3.89 11.47
CA ALA A 138 13.74 -4.26 10.51
C ALA A 138 12.83 -3.08 10.11
N GLY A 139 12.80 -2.03 10.93
CA GLY A 139 12.02 -0.81 10.71
C GLY A 139 12.70 0.25 9.87
N ALA A 140 13.98 0.08 9.53
CA ALA A 140 14.83 1.07 8.90
C ALA A 140 14.19 1.75 7.67
N THR A 141 14.34 3.07 7.61
CA THR A 141 13.87 3.91 6.50
C THR A 141 14.91 4.93 6.09
N HIS A 142 14.87 5.36 4.83
CA HIS A 142 15.61 6.54 4.43
C HIS A 142 15.22 7.76 5.27
N THR A 143 16.16 8.67 5.55
CA THR A 143 16.00 9.80 6.47
C THR A 143 14.70 10.59 6.24
N ASP A 144 14.38 10.87 4.97
CA ASP A 144 13.23 11.71 4.60
C ASP A 144 11.93 10.90 4.38
N TYR A 145 11.98 9.57 4.49
CA TYR A 145 10.84 8.71 4.17
C TYR A 145 9.67 8.95 5.14
N MET A 146 9.93 9.04 6.44
CA MET A 146 8.86 9.16 7.44
C MET A 146 8.12 10.50 7.34
N GLU A 147 8.85 11.59 7.04
CA GLU A 147 8.25 12.90 6.74
C GLU A 147 7.36 12.83 5.49
N TRP A 148 7.87 12.24 4.40
CA TRP A 148 7.09 12.03 3.19
C TRP A 148 5.85 11.17 3.44
N TYR A 149 5.98 10.09 4.22
CA TYR A 149 4.91 9.14 4.51
C TYR A 149 3.74 9.79 5.25
N GLN A 150 4.05 10.57 6.30
CA GLN A 150 3.04 11.31 7.07
C GLN A 150 2.35 12.37 6.22
N LYS A 151 3.10 13.05 5.35
CA LYS A 151 2.56 14.12 4.50
C LYS A 151 1.67 13.62 3.36
N TYR A 152 2.07 12.54 2.68
CA TYR A 152 1.45 12.14 1.41
C TYR A 152 0.68 10.82 1.46
N SER A 153 1.11 9.86 2.28
CA SER A 153 0.50 8.52 2.29
C SER A 153 -0.59 8.37 3.35
N HIS A 154 -0.51 9.12 4.45
CA HIS A 154 -1.40 8.96 5.61
C HIS A 154 -2.03 10.30 6.00
N PRO A 155 -2.89 10.88 5.14
CA PRO A 155 -3.69 12.01 5.56
C PRO A 155 -4.51 11.58 6.79
N PHE A 156 -4.38 12.32 7.90
CA PHE A 156 -5.09 12.02 9.12
C PHE A 156 -6.61 12.04 8.86
N VAL A 157 -7.24 10.87 8.93
CA VAL A 157 -8.70 10.74 8.83
C VAL A 157 -9.29 11.02 10.21
N LEU A 158 -9.27 12.29 10.62
CA LEU A 158 -9.84 12.71 11.90
C LEU A 158 -11.36 12.95 11.76
N PRO A 159 -12.14 12.58 12.80
CA PRO A 159 -13.52 13.02 12.95
C PRO A 159 -13.63 14.55 12.83
N PRO A 160 -14.72 15.10 12.26
CA PRO A 160 -14.87 16.53 12.04
C PRO A 160 -14.58 17.39 13.27
N GLU A 161 -14.96 16.95 14.47
CA GLU A 161 -14.76 17.71 15.72
C GLU A 161 -13.30 17.82 16.15
N ARG A 162 -12.41 16.93 15.68
CA ARG A 162 -10.98 16.90 16.06
C ARG A 162 -10.07 17.59 15.05
N ARG A 163 -10.58 17.98 13.88
CA ARG A 163 -9.78 18.64 12.83
C ARG A 163 -9.27 20.01 13.24
N THR A 164 -10.00 20.74 14.10
CA THR A 164 -9.66 22.11 14.49
C THR A 164 -8.38 22.24 15.33
N ILE A 165 -7.88 21.16 15.94
CA ILE A 165 -6.73 21.24 16.87
C ILE A 165 -5.38 21.10 16.15
N GLU A 166 -5.32 20.36 15.04
CA GLU A 166 -4.05 20.07 14.34
C GLU A 166 -3.91 20.74 12.96
N THR A 167 -4.99 21.32 12.40
CA THR A 167 -4.97 21.92 11.06
C THR A 167 -4.11 23.20 10.96
N THR A 168 -3.59 23.74 12.06
CA THR A 168 -2.63 24.86 12.00
C THR A 168 -1.27 24.46 11.40
N LYS A 169 -0.97 23.16 11.24
CA LYS A 169 0.32 22.69 10.67
C LYS A 169 0.23 21.90 9.37
N ALA A 170 -0.97 21.53 8.92
CA ALA A 170 -1.15 20.75 7.68
C ALA A 170 -1.89 21.56 6.62
N SER A 171 -1.29 22.67 6.17
CA SER A 171 -1.75 23.36 4.97
C SER A 171 -1.34 22.58 3.71
N THR A 172 -2.38 22.18 2.96
CA THR A 172 -2.39 22.00 1.50
C THR A 172 -1.83 20.69 0.95
N CYS A 173 -2.64 19.63 1.00
CA CYS A 173 -2.56 18.51 0.04
C CYS A 173 -3.40 18.82 -1.20
N LEU A 174 -3.02 19.85 -1.96
CA LEU A 174 -3.41 20.03 -3.36
C LEU A 174 -2.24 20.73 -4.05
N VAL A 175 -1.33 19.95 -4.62
CA VAL A 175 -0.33 20.49 -5.54
C VAL A 175 -0.99 20.50 -6.93
N PRO A 176 -1.09 21.65 -7.62
CA PRO A 176 -1.52 21.70 -9.01
C PRO A 176 -0.48 21.01 -9.90
N ILE A 177 -0.96 20.24 -10.86
CA ILE A 177 -0.14 19.64 -11.92
C ILE A 177 0.31 20.77 -12.85
N SER A 178 1.63 20.93 -13.01
CA SER A 178 2.26 21.70 -14.10
C SER A 178 2.48 20.80 -15.31
#